data_AF-A0A6P0PDF4-F1
#
_entry.id   AF-A0A6P0PDF4-F1
#
_cell.length_a   1.000
_cell.length_b   1.000
_cell.length_c   1.000
_cell.angle_alpha   90.00
_cell.angle_beta   90.00
_cell.angle_gamma   90.00
#
_symmetry.space_group_name_H-M   'P 1'
#
loop_
_entity.id
_entity.type
_entity.pdbx_description
1 polymer ?
#
loop_
_entity_poly.entity_id
_entity_poly.type
_entity_poly.pdbx_seq_one_letter_code
_entity_poly.pdbx_strand_id
1 'polypeptide(L)'
;MTSSTTAEIIYPESDGLPLADNTIQFRFIITIVGGIAGMYKHNTNVFVAGDLFWYPKHRQPWVKQAPDVMVVFGRPQGDRRSYKQWEEENIPPQVVFEIASPSNSITELTNS
;
A
#
# COMPACT_ATOMS: atom_id res chain seq x y z
N MET A 1 -22.97 -25.21 23.66
CA MET A 1 -22.34 -23.96 23.17
C MET A 1 -20.85 -24.22 23.05
N THR A 2 -20.34 -24.43 21.85
CA THR A 2 -18.90 -24.63 21.61
C THR A 2 -18.32 -23.33 21.06
N SER A 3 -17.62 -22.57 21.91
CA SER A 3 -16.85 -21.42 21.45
C SER A 3 -15.64 -21.93 20.68
N SER A 4 -15.68 -21.87 19.35
CA SER A 4 -14.48 -22.02 18.54
C SER A 4 -13.64 -20.77 18.71
N THR A 5 -12.56 -20.85 19.47
CA THR A 5 -11.52 -19.81 19.49
C THR A 5 -10.93 -19.73 18.09
N THR A 6 -11.37 -18.76 17.30
CA THR A 6 -10.79 -18.50 15.98
C THR A 6 -9.37 -17.99 16.24
N ALA A 7 -8.35 -18.77 15.87
CA ALA A 7 -6.98 -18.31 15.91
C ALA A 7 -6.86 -16.97 15.16
N GLU A 8 -6.20 -16.00 15.78
CA GLU A 8 -6.01 -14.68 15.20
C GLU A 8 -5.18 -14.82 13.91
N ILE A 9 -5.72 -14.33 12.79
CA ILE A 9 -5.02 -14.35 11.51
C ILE A 9 -4.04 -13.19 11.48
N ILE A 10 -2.75 -13.49 11.37
CA ILE A 10 -1.69 -12.49 11.26
C ILE A 10 -1.61 -12.02 9.81
N TYR A 11 -1.59 -10.70 9.63
CA TYR A 11 -1.29 -10.03 8.36
C TYR A 11 0.10 -9.42 8.48
N PRO A 12 1.10 -9.95 7.75
CA PRO A 12 2.45 -9.37 7.75
C PRO A 12 2.44 -7.90 7.32
N GLU A 13 3.48 -7.17 7.68
CA GLU A 13 3.60 -5.73 7.39
C GLU A 13 4.76 -5.41 6.46
N SER A 14 5.64 -6.40 6.23
CA SER A 14 6.77 -6.33 5.31
C SER A 14 7.06 -7.73 4.76
N ASP A 15 7.66 -7.79 3.58
CA ASP A 15 8.27 -8.98 2.97
C ASP A 15 9.77 -9.11 3.30
N GLY A 16 10.34 -8.13 3.99
CA GLY A 16 11.78 -8.05 4.29
C GLY A 16 12.63 -7.54 3.13
N LEU A 17 12.04 -7.10 2.03
CA LEU A 17 12.74 -6.47 0.91
C LEU A 17 12.96 -4.97 1.16
N PRO A 18 13.95 -4.35 0.48
CA PRO A 18 14.11 -2.91 0.54
C PRO A 18 12.98 -2.19 -0.19
N LEU A 19 12.63 -1.00 0.27
CA LEU A 19 11.70 -0.06 -0.39
C LEU A 19 12.05 0.24 -1.85
N ALA A 20 13.33 0.21 -2.21
CA ALA A 20 13.80 0.54 -3.56
C ALA A 20 15.13 -0.15 -3.86
N ASP A 21 15.35 -0.46 -5.14
CA ASP A 21 16.58 -1.07 -5.64
C ASP A 21 17.77 -0.10 -5.67
N ASN A 22 17.50 1.20 -5.84
CA ASN A 22 18.54 2.22 -5.94
C ASN A 22 18.05 3.62 -5.53
N THR A 23 18.99 4.55 -5.42
CA THR A 23 18.73 5.92 -4.97
C THR A 23 17.88 6.75 -5.93
N ILE A 24 17.86 6.41 -7.23
CA ILE A 24 17.03 7.09 -8.22
C ILE A 24 15.57 6.70 -8.04
N GLN A 25 15.29 5.39 -7.95
CA GLN A 25 13.95 4.88 -7.69
C GLN A 25 13.42 5.39 -6.35
N PHE A 26 14.20 5.27 -5.28
CA PHE A 26 13.85 5.81 -3.96
C PHE A 26 13.49 7.30 -4.02
N ARG A 27 14.30 8.11 -4.70
CA ARG A 27 14.04 9.56 -4.85
C ARG A 27 12.72 9.82 -5.56
N PHE A 28 12.37 9.05 -6.58
CA PHE A 28 11.08 9.21 -7.27
C PHE A 28 9.90 8.81 -6.39
N ILE A 29 9.99 7.67 -5.68
CA ILE A 29 8.95 7.22 -4.74
C ILE A 29 8.66 8.32 -3.71
N ILE A 30 9.69 8.82 -3.00
CA ILE A 30 9.48 9.86 -1.98
C ILE A 30 8.99 11.19 -2.56
N THR A 31 9.40 11.53 -3.79
CA THR A 31 8.96 12.75 -4.47
C THR A 31 7.48 12.67 -4.81
N ILE A 32 7.01 11.52 -5.31
CA ILE A 32 5.61 11.31 -5.67
C ILE A 32 4.74 11.27 -4.40
N VAL A 33 5.12 10.48 -3.39
CA VAL A 33 4.40 10.42 -2.11
C VAL A 33 4.29 11.81 -1.49
N GLY A 34 5.42 12.51 -1.34
CA GLY A 34 5.46 13.84 -0.74
C GLY A 34 4.73 14.90 -1.58
N GLY A 35 4.85 14.83 -2.91
CA GLY A 35 4.17 15.73 -3.83
C GLY A 35 2.65 15.61 -3.75
N ILE A 36 2.11 14.38 -3.83
CA ILE A 36 0.67 14.12 -3.77
C ILE A 36 0.14 14.43 -2.35
N ALA A 37 0.82 13.99 -1.30
CA ALA A 37 0.45 14.34 0.08
C ALA A 37 0.43 15.86 0.29
N GLY A 38 1.41 16.58 -0.28
CA GLY A 38 1.48 18.04 -0.26
C GLY A 38 0.32 18.70 -1.01
N MET A 39 -0.08 18.18 -2.17
CA MET A 39 -1.25 18.66 -2.92
C MET A 39 -2.55 18.54 -2.12
N TYR A 40 -2.69 17.48 -1.33
CA TYR A 40 -3.87 17.22 -0.50
C TYR A 40 -3.70 17.61 0.97
N LYS A 41 -2.68 18.39 1.34
CA LYS A 41 -2.40 18.74 2.76
C LYS A 41 -3.59 19.38 3.52
N HIS A 42 -4.52 20.01 2.81
CA HIS A 42 -5.73 20.63 3.38
C HIS A 42 -7.00 19.78 3.20
N ASN A 43 -6.91 18.69 2.43
CA ASN A 43 -7.98 17.70 2.31
C ASN A 43 -7.56 16.46 3.10
N THR A 44 -8.08 16.36 4.32
CA THR A 44 -7.75 15.25 5.20
C THR A 44 -8.27 13.90 4.67
N ASN A 45 -9.17 13.88 3.69
CA ASN A 45 -9.87 12.69 3.19
C ASN A 45 -9.24 12.08 1.93
N VAL A 46 -7.93 12.23 1.78
CA VAL A 46 -7.12 11.51 0.79
C VAL A 46 -5.94 10.91 1.51
N PHE A 47 -5.83 9.59 1.50
CA PHE A 47 -4.70 8.85 2.05
C PHE A 47 -3.65 8.61 0.96
N VAL A 48 -2.39 8.80 1.28
CA VAL A 48 -1.26 8.56 0.37
C VAL A 48 -0.20 7.80 1.15
N ALA A 49 0.30 6.71 0.57
CA ALA A 49 1.38 5.93 1.16
C ALA A 49 2.30 5.40 0.06
N GLY A 50 3.55 5.12 0.42
CA GLY A 50 4.47 4.37 -0.42
C GLY A 50 4.80 3.03 0.24
N ASP A 51 4.93 1.98 -0.58
CA ASP A 51 5.37 0.63 -0.17
C ASP A 51 4.65 0.09 1.07
N LEU A 52 3.33 0.28 1.08
CA LEU A 52 2.47 -0.22 2.14
C LEU A 52 1.71 -1.45 1.64
N PHE A 53 1.72 -2.55 2.40
CA PHE A 53 0.90 -3.70 2.02
C PHE A 53 -0.59 -3.36 1.99
N TRP A 54 -1.20 -3.54 0.83
CA TRP A 54 -2.64 -3.54 0.61
C TRP A 54 -3.17 -4.97 0.61
N TYR A 55 -4.10 -5.26 1.53
CA TYR A 55 -4.86 -6.50 1.61
C TYR A 55 -6.31 -6.28 1.12
N PRO A 56 -6.68 -6.73 -0.08
CA PRO A 56 -8.04 -6.55 -0.61
C PRO A 56 -9.07 -7.52 -0.01
N LYS A 57 -8.64 -8.62 0.62
CA LYS A 57 -9.54 -9.69 1.10
C LYS A 57 -9.27 -10.08 2.55
N HIS A 58 -10.32 -10.02 3.37
CA HIS A 58 -10.26 -10.51 4.75
C HIS A 58 -10.10 -12.04 4.78
N ARG A 59 -9.33 -12.52 5.75
CA ARG A 59 -8.94 -13.91 6.02
C ARG A 59 -8.08 -14.57 4.94
N GLN A 60 -7.47 -13.77 4.06
CA GLN A 60 -6.57 -14.25 3.00
C GLN A 60 -5.25 -13.47 3.00
N PRO A 61 -4.39 -13.62 4.03
CA PRO A 61 -3.14 -12.84 4.17
C PRO A 61 -2.10 -13.09 3.08
N TRP A 62 -2.29 -14.07 2.19
CA TRP A 62 -1.46 -14.30 1.00
C TRP A 62 -1.92 -13.49 -0.22
N VAL A 63 -3.14 -12.92 -0.20
CA VAL A 63 -3.64 -12.03 -1.25
C VAL A 63 -3.32 -10.60 -0.82
N LYS A 64 -2.19 -10.07 -1.30
CA LYS A 64 -1.72 -8.72 -1.00
C LYS A 64 -0.87 -8.15 -2.13
N GLN A 65 -0.74 -6.84 -2.16
CA GLN A 65 0.14 -6.07 -3.04
C GLN A 65 0.86 -4.99 -2.24
N ALA A 66 2.03 -4.53 -2.67
CA ALA A 66 2.70 -3.33 -2.16
C ALA A 66 3.06 -2.43 -3.34
N PRO A 67 2.13 -1.60 -3.83
CA PRO A 67 2.48 -0.61 -4.84
C PRO A 67 3.52 0.37 -4.30
N ASP A 68 4.46 0.79 -5.15
CA ASP A 68 5.46 1.80 -4.79
C ASP A 68 4.81 3.08 -4.23
N VAL A 69 3.67 3.47 -4.81
CA VAL A 69 2.79 4.53 -4.27
C VAL A 69 1.34 4.15 -4.45
N MET A 70 0.53 4.36 -3.42
CA MET A 70 -0.93 4.28 -3.48
C MET A 70 -1.59 5.60 -3.07
N VAL A 71 -2.70 5.93 -3.73
CA VAL A 71 -3.58 7.05 -3.38
C VAL A 71 -4.99 6.52 -3.19
N VAL A 72 -5.56 6.83 -2.03
CA VAL A 72 -6.90 6.40 -1.65
C VAL A 72 -7.78 7.61 -1.32
N PHE A 73 -8.72 7.90 -2.20
CA PHE A 73 -9.74 8.92 -1.99
C PHE A 73 -10.81 8.39 -1.03
N GLY A 74 -11.31 9.27 -0.16
CA GLY A 74 -12.33 8.91 0.81
C GLY A 74 -11.78 8.32 2.11
N ARG A 75 -10.45 8.31 2.29
CA ARG A 75 -9.79 7.80 3.50
C ARG A 75 -8.94 8.88 4.16
N PRO A 76 -8.96 8.96 5.49
CA PRO A 76 -8.18 9.96 6.18
C PRO A 76 -6.67 9.67 6.14
N GLN A 77 -5.87 10.74 6.15
CA GLN A 77 -4.44 10.66 6.47
C GLN A 77 -4.21 10.01 7.85
N GLY A 78 -3.05 9.40 8.03
CA GLY A 78 -2.67 8.73 9.29
C GLY A 78 -1.86 7.46 9.06
N ASP A 79 -1.12 7.07 10.07
CA ASP A 79 -0.20 5.94 9.99
C ASP A 79 -0.95 4.60 9.99
N ARG A 80 -0.49 3.69 9.14
CA ARG A 80 -0.98 2.32 9.01
C ARG A 80 0.19 1.39 8.93
N ARG A 81 0.08 0.26 9.61
CA ARG A 81 1.04 -0.85 9.48
C ARG A 81 0.79 -1.67 8.20
N SER A 82 -0.45 -1.64 7.72
CA SER A 82 -0.89 -2.22 6.45
C SER A 82 -2.24 -1.59 6.07
N TYR A 83 -2.55 -1.48 4.79
CA TYR A 83 -3.86 -1.07 4.29
C TYR A 83 -4.79 -2.28 4.14
N LYS A 84 -5.61 -2.56 5.15
CA LYS A 84 -6.58 -3.66 5.13
C LYS A 84 -7.93 -3.15 4.66
N GLN A 85 -8.33 -3.50 3.44
CA GLN A 85 -9.49 -2.89 2.78
C GLN A 85 -10.79 -3.02 3.59
N TRP A 86 -10.99 -4.12 4.34
CA TRP A 86 -12.17 -4.30 5.19
C TRP A 86 -12.19 -3.40 6.44
N GLU A 87 -11.05 -2.87 6.88
CA GLU A 87 -10.93 -1.87 7.95
C GLU A 87 -11.08 -0.44 7.39
N GLU A 88 -11.12 -0.31 6.06
CA GLU A 88 -11.08 0.96 5.34
C GLU A 88 -12.34 1.18 4.50
N GLU A 89 -13.50 0.82 5.06
CA GLU A 89 -14.83 0.92 4.42
C GLU A 89 -14.95 0.18 3.08
N ASN A 90 -14.10 -0.84 2.88
CA ASN A 90 -13.96 -1.59 1.64
C ASN A 90 -13.55 -0.75 0.42
N ILE A 91 -12.93 0.42 0.65
CA ILE A 91 -12.41 1.28 -0.42
C ILE A 91 -11.03 0.76 -0.85
N PRO A 92 -10.81 0.40 -2.13
CA PRO A 92 -9.47 0.09 -2.63
C PRO A 92 -8.71 1.38 -3.01
N PRO A 93 -7.37 1.34 -3.12
CA PRO A 93 -6.63 2.38 -3.82
C PRO A 93 -7.19 2.60 -5.22
N GLN A 94 -7.45 3.85 -5.57
CA GLN A 94 -7.96 4.21 -6.91
C GLN A 94 -6.82 4.61 -7.86
N VAL A 95 -5.66 4.96 -7.32
CA VAL A 95 -4.46 5.24 -8.10
C VAL A 95 -3.29 4.53 -7.45
N VAL A 96 -2.53 3.82 -8.27
CA VAL A 96 -1.25 3.21 -7.88
C VAL A 96 -0.18 3.65 -8.87
N PHE A 97 1.05 3.76 -8.39
CA PHE A 97 2.22 3.98 -9.23
C PHE A 97 3.22 2.85 -8.96
N GLU A 98 3.84 2.38 -10.02
CA GLU A 98 5.01 1.49 -10.00
C GLU A 98 6.16 2.23 -10.68
N ILE A 99 7.30 2.34 -9.99
CA ILE A 99 8.44 3.14 -10.41
C ILE A 99 9.54 2.20 -10.88
N ALA A 100 9.73 2.17 -12.20
CA ALA A 100 10.73 1.30 -12.83
C ALA A 100 12.15 1.54 -12.28
N SER A 101 12.81 0.45 -11.92
CA SER A 101 14.25 0.36 -11.70
C SER A 101 14.92 -0.39 -12.88
N PRO A 102 16.25 -0.32 -13.04
CA PRO A 102 16.97 -1.11 -14.05
C PRO A 102 16.81 -2.62 -13.90
N SER A 103 16.43 -3.11 -12.71
CA SER A 103 16.19 -4.53 -12.42
C SER A 103 14.77 -4.97 -12.75
N ASN A 104 13.81 -4.04 -12.89
CA ASN A 104 12.42 -4.41 -13.16
C ASN A 104 12.19 -4.78 -14.62
N SER A 105 11.41 -5.84 -14.83
CA SER A 105 10.84 -6.12 -16.15
C SER A 105 9.53 -5.34 -16.37
N ILE A 106 9.22 -5.00 -17.62
CA ILE A 106 7.92 -4.38 -17.97
C ILE A 106 6.76 -5.26 -17.47
N THR A 107 6.92 -6.58 -17.57
CA THR A 107 5.92 -7.55 -17.11
C THR A 107 5.67 -7.49 -15.59
N GLU A 108 6.71 -7.25 -14.79
CA GLU A 108 6.56 -7.04 -13.34
C GLU A 108 5.75 -5.78 -13.06
N LEU A 109 6.05 -4.68 -13.76
CA LEU A 109 5.38 -3.39 -13.54
C LEU A 109 3.91 -3.37 -14.01
N THR A 110 3.53 -4.20 -14.98
CA THR A 110 2.16 -4.19 -15.56
C THR A 110 1.20 -5.21 -14.93
N ASN A 111 1.69 -6.10 -14.07
CA ASN A 111 0.88 -7.16 -13.44
C ASN A 111 0.58 -6.88 -11.95
N SER A 112 0.97 -5.71 -11.44
CA SER A 112 0.60 -5.20 -10.11
C SER A 112 -0.90 -4.93 -10.00
#